data_AF-A0A963INT8-F1
#
_entry.id   AF-A0A963INT8-F1
#
_cell.length_a   1.000
_cell.length_b   1.000
_cell.length_c   1.000
_cell.angle_alpha   90.00
_cell.angle_beta   90.00
_cell.angle_gamma   90.00
#
_symmetry.space_group_name_H-M   'P 1'
#
loop_
_entity.id
_entity.type
_entity.pdbx_description
1 polymer ?
#
loop_
_entity_poly.entity_id
_entity_poly.type
_entity_poly.pdbx_seq_one_letter_code
_entity_poly.pdbx_strand_id
1 'polypeptide(L)' 'MIKYVFVTGGVVSSLGKGIAAASLGAILESRGIRVTNLKLDPYINVDPGT' A
#
# COMPACT_ATOMS: atom_id res chain seq x y z
N MET A 1 -2.81 8.60 18.52
CA MET A 1 -3.00 9.32 17.24
C MET A 1 -2.61 8.39 16.11
N ILE A 2 -3.44 8.27 15.08
CA ILE A 2 -3.16 7.43 13.91
C ILE A 2 -2.04 8.07 13.08
N LYS A 3 -1.15 7.25 12.51
CA LYS A 3 -0.06 7.69 11.63
C LYS A 3 -0.35 7.19 10.21
N TYR A 4 0.02 8.00 9.22
CA TYR A 4 -0.16 7.69 7.81
C TYR A 4 1.20 7.62 7.11
N VAL A 5 1.39 6.60 6.27
CA VAL A 5 2.57 6.43 5.42
C VAL A 5 2.08 6.34 3.98
N PHE A 6 2.51 7.26 3.13
CA PHE A 6 2.16 7.27 1.71
C PHE A 6 3.27 6.60 0.90
N VAL A 7 2.91 5.58 0.11
CA VAL A 7 3.85 4.87 -0.76
C VAL A 7 3.58 5.29 -2.21
N THR A 8 4.51 6.03 -2.80
CA THR A 8 4.45 6.49 -4.20
C THR A 8 5.46 5.75 -5.07
N GLY A 9 5.34 5.91 -6.40
CA GLY A 9 6.24 5.29 -7.38
C GLY A 9 6.68 6.28 -8.44
N GLY A 10 7.94 6.19 -8.85
CA GLY A 10 8.50 6.95 -9.98
C GLY A 10 9.07 6.05 -11.07
N VAL A 11 9.47 6.67 -12.18
CA VAL A 11 10.13 6.05 -13.35
C VAL A 11 9.23 5.08 -14.14
N VAL A 12 8.92 3.91 -13.60
CA VAL A 12 8.13 2.88 -14.30
C VAL A 12 7.09 2.21 -13.40
N SER A 13 6.07 1.63 -14.01
CA SER A 13 5.10 0.74 -13.35
C SER A 13 5.72 -0.64 -13.05
N SER A 14 4.97 -1.51 -12.38
CA SER A 14 5.40 -2.89 -12.07
C SER A 14 6.66 -3.09 -11.22
N LEU A 15 7.16 -2.03 -10.56
CA LEU A 15 8.29 -2.07 -9.62
C LEU A 15 8.07 -2.84 -8.29
N GLY A 16 6.95 -3.57 -8.14
CA GLY A 16 6.67 -4.29 -6.90
C GLY A 16 6.25 -3.41 -5.71
N LYS A 17 5.71 -2.21 -5.97
CA LYS A 17 5.26 -1.26 -4.90
C LYS A 17 4.29 -1.87 -3.89
N GLY A 18 3.36 -2.71 -4.37
CA GLY A 18 2.43 -3.42 -3.50
C GLY A 18 3.13 -4.38 -2.53
N ILE A 19 4.13 -5.11 -3.02
CA ILE A 19 4.95 -6.01 -2.20
C ILE A 19 5.78 -5.21 -1.18
N ALA A 20 6.41 -4.11 -1.61
CA ALA A 20 7.17 -3.25 -0.71
C ALA A 20 6.31 -2.68 0.43
N ALA A 21 5.11 -2.19 0.13
CA ALA A 21 4.16 -1.70 1.14
C ALA A 21 3.69 -2.82 2.09
N ALA A 22 3.39 -4.02 1.55
CA ALA A 22 3.01 -5.18 2.35
C ALA A 22 4.13 -5.62 3.31
N SER A 23 5.37 -5.68 2.83
CA SER A 23 6.54 -6.03 3.66
C SER A 23 6.79 -5.00 4.77
N LEU A 24 6.63 -3.70 4.48
CA LEU A 24 6.71 -2.66 5.51
C LEU A 24 5.63 -2.87 6.59
N GLY A 25 4.39 -3.17 6.18
CA GLY A 25 3.30 -3.52 7.09
C GLY A 25 3.66 -4.71 8.00
N ALA A 26 4.16 -5.79 7.42
CA ALA A 26 4.57 -6.98 8.17
C ALA A 26 5.66 -6.68 9.22
N ILE A 27 6.65 -5.85 8.88
CA ILE A 27 7.69 -5.43 9.83
C ILE A 27 7.09 -4.62 10.98
N LEU A 28 6.16 -3.71 10.70
CA LEU A 28 5.52 -2.90 11.74
C LEU A 28 4.60 -3.76 12.64
N GLU A 29 3.86 -4.69 12.06
CA GLU A 29 3.05 -5.67 12.81
C GLU A 29 3.92 -6.54 13.72
N SER A 30 5.09 -6.99 13.24
CA SER A 30 6.05 -7.74 14.07
C SER A 30 6.58 -6.95 15.27
N ARG A 31 6.42 -5.61 15.26
CA ARG A 31 6.75 -4.70 16.37
C ARG A 31 5.55 -4.36 17.25
N GLY A 32 4.43 -5.07 17.11
CA GLY A 32 3.21 -4.86 17.88
C GLY A 32 2.42 -3.61 17.46
N ILE A 33 2.73 -3.02 16.30
CA ILE A 33 2.00 -1.86 15.78
C ILE A 33 0.82 -2.36 14.97
N ARG A 34 -0.38 -1.87 15.28
CA ARG A 34 -1.57 -2.14 14.45
C ARG A 34 -1.46 -1.35 13.14
N VAL A 35 -1.43 -2.06 12.02
CA VAL A 35 -1.31 -1.49 10.67
C VAL A 35 -2.52 -1.90 9.82
N THR A 36 -2.86 -1.06 8.85
CA THR A 36 -3.81 -1.38 7.79
C THR A 36 -3.28 -0.81 6.48
N ASN A 37 -3.47 -1.54 5.38
CA ASN A 37 -3.06 -1.10 4.05
C ASN A 37 -4.29 -0.70 3.23
N LEU A 38 -4.20 0.45 2.55
CA LEU A 38 -5.19 0.93 1.61
C LEU A 38 -4.55 1.10 0.23
N LYS A 39 -5.16 0.53 -0.80
CA LYS A 39 -4.73 0.68 -2.18
C LYS A 39 -5.57 1.78 -2.85
N LEU A 40 -4.89 2.73 -3.47
CA LEU A 40 -5.51 3.74 -4.34
C LEU A 40 -5.21 3.37 -5.79
N ASP A 41 -6.27 3.13 -6.53
CA ASP A 41 -6.25 2.66 -7.90
C ASP A 41 -6.74 3.78 -8.83
N PRO A 42 -5.86 4.36 -9.67
CA PRO A 42 -6.19 5.55 -10.46
C PRO A 42 -6.94 5.18 -11.75
N TYR A 43 -7.98 4.36 -11.62
CA TYR A 43 -8.86 3.95 -12.71
C TYR A 43 -10.22 4.64 -12.53
N ILE A 44 -10.97 4.76 -13.62
CA ILE A 44 -12.34 5.29 -13.57
C ILE A 44 -13.36 4.22 -13.15
N ASN A 45 -13.01 2.95 -13.32
CA ASN A 45 -13.83 1.81 -12.92
C ASN A 45 -14.18 1.94 -11.43
N VAL A 46 -15.45 1.75 -11.11
CA VAL A 46 -15.94 1.83 -9.72
C VAL A 46 -15.37 0.68 -8.89
N ASP A 47 -15.23 -0.49 -9.51
CA ASP A 47 -14.71 -1.70 -8.92
C ASP A 47 -13.99 -2.53 -10.00
N PRO A 48 -13.16 -3.52 -9.63
CA PRO A 48 -12.39 -4.29 -10.60
C PRO A 48 -13.20 -5.40 -11.31
N GLY A 49 -14.49 -5.56 -11.01
CA GLY A 49 -15.36 -6.59 -11.57
C GLY A 49 -16.04 -6.21 -12.89
N THR A 50 -15.89 -4.97 -13.34
CA THR A 50 -16.44 -4.42 -14.60
C THR A 50 -15.49 -3.42 -15.25
#